data_AF-A0AAD0WJA1-F1
#
_entry.id   AF-A0AAD0WJA1-F1
#
_cell.length_a   1.000
_cell.length_b   1.000
_cell.length_c   1.000
_cell.angle_alpha   90.00
_cell.angle_beta   90.00
_cell.angle_gamma   90.00
#
_symmetry.space_group_name_H-M   'P 1'
#
loop_
_entity.id
_entity.type
_entity.pdbx_description
1 polymer ?
#
loop_
_entity_poly.entity_id
_entity_poly.type
_entity_poly.pdbx_seq_one_letter_code
_entity_poly.pdbx_strand_id
1 'polypeptide(L)'
;MNTTIRDCTTALPYLQFHFSPEAKPVLDAWLEQGSAKTLYKAFASDIESEGQQLLALQLTETLLASTTADFPPLTAVELPAFIATAKTTLFKRVERLSQANDDDRKQLLRQRALLALIAGCWLDYVSQPATEPAEVVCLLGGQNFALKGHGEIANSQQRLRYRQFAAMGIAIPEVYTSGITECLGSVELTAWQASFWLALSRLPASHLPEVVGLHYAYYCLGFDDALLGLPAPIAQVQLDTLMATFLRHCQQDEQGAVSEKRMLNAVVRAVDLELANSEMLLALQSQLAQRTPDDRMAEIVRRHLPLAGKHHKRIRLEKCSLAECPEQLSDTETFLRALRASPYFRQLPSGECSFQKAIRFGGSMFGIFSPKKRQPWLAG
;
A
#
# COMPACT_ATOMS: atom_id res chain seq x y z
N MET A 1 -42.86 15.92 22.17
CA MET A 1 -42.02 16.51 21.11
C MET A 1 -40.61 15.94 21.28
N ASN A 2 -40.25 14.90 20.51
CA ASN A 2 -38.88 14.38 20.49
C ASN A 2 -38.06 15.22 19.50
N THR A 3 -37.57 16.37 19.93
CA THR A 3 -36.48 17.05 19.22
C THR A 3 -35.19 16.39 19.68
N THR A 4 -34.87 15.21 19.12
CA THR A 4 -33.49 14.71 19.15
C THR A 4 -32.66 15.74 18.41
N ILE A 5 -32.00 16.63 19.17
CA ILE A 5 -30.98 17.53 18.64
C ILE A 5 -29.89 16.61 18.08
N ARG A 6 -29.80 16.55 16.75
CA ARG A 6 -28.71 15.85 16.08
C ARG A 6 -27.52 16.79 16.07
N ASP A 7 -26.38 16.30 16.51
CA ASP A 7 -25.13 17.02 16.42
C ASP A 7 -24.68 17.04 14.96
N CYS A 8 -24.62 18.25 14.39
CA CYS A 8 -24.28 18.54 13.01
C CYS A 8 -22.80 18.92 12.83
N THR A 9 -21.94 18.69 13.82
CA THR A 9 -20.52 19.06 13.75
C THR A 9 -19.84 18.48 12.50
N THR A 10 -19.31 19.35 11.64
CA THR A 10 -18.60 18.96 10.40
C THR A 10 -17.08 18.89 10.59
N ALA A 11 -16.57 19.67 11.53
CA ALA A 11 -15.18 19.69 11.96
C ALA A 11 -15.09 20.28 13.37
N LEU A 12 -14.07 19.90 14.12
CA LEU A 12 -13.71 20.66 15.31
C LEU A 12 -13.15 22.04 14.91
N PRO A 13 -13.25 23.05 15.78
CA PRO A 13 -12.57 24.33 15.57
C PRO A 13 -11.10 24.11 15.26
N TYR A 14 -10.56 24.84 14.29
CA TYR A 14 -9.14 24.78 13.97
C TYR A 14 -8.35 25.42 15.13
N LEU A 15 -7.73 24.58 15.95
CA LEU A 15 -6.87 24.98 17.05
C LEU A 15 -5.40 24.80 16.66
N GLN A 16 -4.54 25.64 17.20
CA GLN A 16 -3.09 25.45 17.06
C GLN A 16 -2.67 24.18 17.80
N PHE A 17 -1.89 23.35 17.13
CA PHE A 17 -1.23 22.22 17.76
C PHE A 17 -0.04 22.72 18.59
N HIS A 18 0.03 22.28 19.84
CA HIS A 18 1.14 22.58 20.73
C HIS A 18 1.98 21.32 20.90
N PHE A 19 3.27 21.44 20.59
CA PHE A 19 4.25 20.37 20.77
C PHE A 19 5.37 20.86 21.68
N SER A 20 5.93 19.94 22.46
CA SER A 20 7.12 20.15 23.26
C SER A 20 8.33 20.48 22.37
N PRO A 21 9.31 21.26 22.87
CA PRO A 21 10.53 21.55 22.14
C PRO A 21 11.28 20.29 21.66
N GLU A 22 11.12 19.16 22.36
CA GLU A 22 11.76 17.88 22.07
C GLU A 22 11.21 17.20 20.80
N ALA A 23 10.00 17.52 20.37
CA ALA A 23 9.39 16.94 19.17
C ALA A 23 10.03 17.45 17.87
N LYS A 24 10.51 18.70 17.85
CA LYS A 24 11.07 19.34 16.65
C LYS A 24 12.36 18.67 16.15
N PRO A 25 13.36 18.36 17.00
CA PRO A 25 14.53 17.59 16.59
C PRO A 25 14.20 16.23 15.98
N VAL A 26 13.13 15.56 16.44
CA VAL A 26 12.68 14.28 15.87
C VAL A 26 12.17 14.45 14.44
N LEU A 27 11.38 15.50 14.19
CA LEU A 27 10.91 15.85 12.85
C LEU A 27 12.08 16.21 11.93
N ASP A 28 13.03 17.02 12.40
CA ASP A 28 14.18 17.48 11.60
C ASP A 28 15.08 16.32 11.20
N ALA A 29 15.39 15.41 12.13
CA ALA A 29 16.15 14.20 11.85
C ALA A 29 15.46 13.33 10.78
N TRP A 30 14.12 13.27 10.79
CA TRP A 30 13.37 12.56 9.76
C TRP A 30 13.40 13.28 8.41
N LEU A 31 13.26 14.61 8.37
CA LEU A 31 13.33 15.38 7.12
C LEU A 31 14.71 15.28 6.43
N GLU A 32 15.78 15.15 7.22
CA GLU A 32 17.15 15.04 6.70
C GLU A 32 17.49 13.64 6.18
N GLN A 33 17.03 12.58 6.85
CA GLN A 33 17.54 11.20 6.64
C GLN A 33 16.44 10.16 6.39
N GLY A 34 15.17 10.57 6.43
CA GLY A 34 14.02 9.71 6.29
C GLY A 34 13.77 9.24 4.86
N SER A 35 13.16 8.06 4.74
CA SER A 35 12.57 7.55 3.49
C SER A 35 11.09 7.23 3.73
N ALA A 36 10.29 7.06 2.66
CA ALA A 36 8.88 6.72 2.80
C ALA A 36 8.68 5.38 3.54
N LYS A 37 9.60 4.44 3.34
CA LYS A 37 9.59 3.13 4.03
C LYS A 37 9.89 3.27 5.51
N THR A 38 10.84 4.13 5.86
CA THR A 38 11.18 4.42 7.25
C THR A 38 10.02 5.14 7.95
N LEU A 39 9.33 6.03 7.24
CA LEU A 39 8.14 6.71 7.71
C LEU A 39 6.99 5.73 7.99
N TYR A 40 6.70 4.83 7.05
CA TYR A 40 5.71 3.78 7.26
C TYR A 40 6.02 2.96 8.52
N LYS A 41 7.28 2.56 8.67
CA LYS A 41 7.75 1.83 9.85
C LYS A 41 7.52 2.63 11.14
N ALA A 42 7.83 3.92 11.15
CA ALA A 42 7.63 4.78 12.32
C ALA A 42 6.14 4.81 12.73
N PHE A 43 5.24 5.03 11.77
CA PHE A 43 3.80 5.02 12.02
C PHE A 43 3.21 3.65 12.39
N ALA A 44 3.85 2.57 11.95
CA ALA A 44 3.47 1.20 12.27
C ALA A 44 3.90 0.79 13.69
N SER A 45 5.00 1.33 14.20
CA SER A 45 5.59 0.93 15.50
C SER A 45 5.20 1.81 16.68
N ASP A 46 4.94 3.09 16.44
CA ASP A 46 4.68 4.08 17.48
C ASP A 46 3.44 4.90 17.12
N ILE A 47 2.48 4.94 18.04
CA ILE A 47 1.16 5.51 17.82
C ILE A 47 0.84 6.68 18.76
N GLU A 48 1.65 6.90 19.79
CA GLU A 48 1.35 7.78 20.92
C GLU A 48 2.38 8.88 21.11
N SER A 49 3.61 8.73 20.58
CA SER A 49 4.63 9.75 20.79
C SER A 49 4.31 11.08 20.12
N GLU A 50 4.71 12.15 20.81
CA GLU A 50 4.51 13.52 20.34
C GLU A 50 5.27 13.81 19.03
N GLY A 51 6.48 13.25 18.87
CA GLY A 51 7.23 13.34 17.62
C GLY A 51 6.51 12.68 16.44
N GLN A 52 5.81 11.56 16.70
CA GLN A 52 5.01 10.90 15.68
C GLN A 52 3.77 11.73 15.30
N GLN A 53 3.10 12.36 16.27
CA GLN A 53 1.96 13.21 16.00
C GLN A 53 2.35 14.46 15.20
N LEU A 54 3.49 15.07 15.51
CA LEU A 54 4.04 16.20 14.75
C LEU A 54 4.35 15.77 13.30
N LEU A 55 4.95 14.59 13.12
CA LEU A 55 5.22 14.03 11.80
C LEU A 55 3.93 13.74 11.01
N ALA A 56 2.90 13.20 11.67
CA ALA A 56 1.59 12.97 11.07
C ALA A 56 0.91 14.27 10.63
N LEU A 57 1.02 15.33 11.45
CA LEU A 57 0.50 16.66 11.12
C LEU A 57 1.22 17.23 9.90
N GLN A 58 2.55 17.28 9.94
CA GLN A 58 3.36 17.83 8.84
C GLN A 58 3.09 17.09 7.52
N LEU A 59 3.00 15.76 7.56
CA LEU A 59 2.71 14.97 6.35
C LEU A 59 1.31 15.24 5.80
N THR A 60 0.31 15.25 6.67
CA THR A 60 -1.09 15.51 6.31
C THR A 60 -1.23 16.90 5.69
N GLU A 61 -0.69 17.93 6.35
CA GLU A 61 -0.76 19.31 5.85
C GLU A 61 0.00 19.48 4.54
N THR A 62 1.19 18.89 4.39
CA THR A 62 1.98 18.98 3.16
C THR A 62 1.24 18.35 1.98
N LEU A 63 0.66 17.16 2.17
CA LEU A 63 -0.07 16.46 1.11
C LEU A 63 -1.38 17.16 0.76
N LEU A 64 -2.09 17.72 1.73
CA LEU A 64 -3.33 18.47 1.50
C LEU A 64 -3.08 19.86 0.88
N ALA A 65 -1.95 20.50 1.18
CA ALA A 65 -1.54 21.78 0.60
C ALA A 65 -0.97 21.65 -0.81
N SER A 66 -0.48 20.46 -1.17
CA SER A 66 0.05 20.20 -2.51
C SER A 66 -1.06 20.33 -3.56
N THR A 67 -0.83 21.17 -4.58
CA THR A 67 -1.78 21.34 -5.68
C THR A 67 -1.76 20.11 -6.60
N THR A 68 -2.93 19.64 -7.05
CA THR A 68 -2.99 18.77 -8.24
C THR A 68 -3.11 19.70 -9.41
N ALA A 69 -2.00 19.95 -10.09
CA ALA A 69 -2.02 20.74 -11.31
C ALA A 69 -3.04 20.20 -12.35
N ASP A 70 -3.33 18.90 -12.28
CA ASP A 70 -4.15 18.18 -13.26
C ASP A 70 -5.66 18.19 -12.98
N PHE A 71 -6.11 18.66 -11.81
CA PHE A 71 -7.55 18.71 -11.48
C PHE A 71 -8.02 20.13 -11.18
N PRO A 72 -9.08 20.61 -11.84
CA PRO A 72 -9.71 21.86 -11.45
C PRO A 72 -10.33 21.74 -10.04
N PRO A 73 -10.58 22.87 -9.36
CA PRO A 73 -11.31 22.87 -8.10
C PRO A 73 -12.65 22.14 -8.25
N LEU A 74 -12.83 21.07 -7.47
CA LEU A 74 -14.03 20.25 -7.49
C LEU A 74 -15.15 20.94 -6.69
N THR A 75 -16.38 20.90 -7.20
CA THR A 75 -17.58 21.29 -6.44
C THR A 75 -18.39 20.09 -5.99
N ALA A 76 -19.24 20.25 -4.98
CA ALA A 76 -20.14 19.18 -4.51
C ALA A 76 -21.09 18.66 -5.60
N VAL A 77 -21.47 19.51 -6.57
CA VAL A 77 -22.33 19.12 -7.70
C VAL A 77 -21.58 18.21 -8.69
N GLU A 78 -20.30 18.46 -8.91
CA GLU A 78 -19.46 17.70 -9.85
C GLU A 78 -18.92 16.40 -9.24
N LEU A 79 -18.92 16.28 -7.91
CA LEU A 79 -18.37 15.14 -7.17
C LEU A 79 -18.81 13.77 -7.70
N PRO A 80 -20.11 13.49 -7.97
CA PRO A 80 -20.52 12.18 -8.50
C PRO A 80 -19.91 11.86 -9.86
N ALA A 81 -19.88 12.84 -10.78
CA ALA A 81 -19.33 12.66 -12.12
C ALA A 81 -17.79 12.49 -12.08
N PHE A 82 -17.12 13.22 -11.19
CA PHE A 82 -15.68 13.10 -10.95
C PHE A 82 -15.32 11.69 -10.48
N ILE A 83 -16.01 11.16 -9.46
CA ILE A 83 -15.80 9.80 -8.96
C ILE A 83 -16.12 8.75 -10.02
N ALA A 84 -17.21 8.90 -10.76
CA ALA A 84 -17.58 7.96 -11.82
C ALA A 84 -16.51 7.89 -12.93
N THR A 85 -15.94 9.03 -13.30
CA THR A 85 -14.86 9.12 -14.29
C THR A 85 -13.60 8.42 -13.79
N ALA A 86 -13.16 8.72 -12.56
CA ALA A 86 -12.00 8.09 -11.95
C ALA A 86 -12.18 6.57 -11.80
N LYS A 87 -13.35 6.12 -11.33
CA LYS A 87 -13.71 4.70 -11.21
C LYS A 87 -13.65 3.99 -12.56
N THR A 88 -14.22 4.58 -13.60
CA THR A 88 -14.17 4.02 -14.96
C THR A 88 -12.74 3.85 -15.44
N THR A 89 -11.89 4.85 -15.22
CA THR A 89 -10.46 4.76 -15.56
C THR A 89 -9.77 3.64 -14.79
N LEU A 90 -9.96 3.56 -13.47
CA LEU A 90 -9.37 2.51 -12.64
C LEU A 90 -9.83 1.12 -13.06
N PHE A 91 -11.10 0.92 -13.38
CA PHE A 91 -11.63 -0.37 -13.81
C PHE A 91 -11.05 -0.82 -15.17
N LYS A 92 -10.87 0.09 -16.13
CA LYS A 92 -10.13 -0.21 -17.37
C LYS A 92 -8.69 -0.63 -17.07
N ARG A 93 -8.03 -0.01 -16.08
CA ARG A 93 -6.69 -0.41 -15.63
C ARG A 93 -6.70 -1.79 -14.96
N VAL A 94 -7.71 -2.11 -14.15
CA VAL A 94 -7.90 -3.46 -13.57
C VAL A 94 -8.00 -4.52 -14.66
N GLU A 95 -8.82 -4.29 -15.70
CA GLU A 95 -8.95 -5.20 -16.84
C GLU A 95 -7.58 -5.43 -17.50
N ARG A 96 -6.81 -4.38 -17.77
CA ARG A 96 -5.46 -4.50 -18.34
C ARG A 96 -4.47 -5.22 -17.42
N LEU A 97 -4.46 -4.91 -16.12
CA LEU A 97 -3.61 -5.57 -15.14
C LEU A 97 -3.94 -7.06 -15.01
N SER A 98 -5.21 -7.43 -15.19
CA SER A 98 -5.67 -8.82 -15.12
C SER A 98 -5.14 -9.71 -16.26
N GLN A 99 -4.70 -9.11 -17.37
CA GLN A 99 -4.12 -9.81 -18.53
C GLN A 99 -2.65 -10.23 -18.31
N ALA A 100 -2.02 -9.79 -17.22
CA ALA A 100 -0.68 -10.26 -16.86
C ALA A 100 -0.68 -11.79 -16.66
N ASN A 101 0.44 -12.43 -17.00
CA ASN A 101 0.63 -13.84 -16.63
C ASN A 101 0.63 -14.00 -15.10
N ASP A 102 0.42 -15.23 -14.63
CA ASP A 102 0.26 -15.55 -13.20
C ASP A 102 1.41 -15.02 -12.30
N ASP A 103 2.66 -15.11 -12.73
CA ASP A 103 3.80 -14.68 -11.92
C ASP A 103 3.96 -13.15 -11.88
N ASP A 104 3.70 -12.47 -13.00
CA ASP A 104 3.71 -11.01 -13.09
C ASP A 104 2.53 -10.42 -12.31
N ARG A 105 1.34 -11.03 -12.41
CA ARG A 105 0.16 -10.65 -11.65
C ARG A 105 0.42 -10.72 -10.14
N LYS A 106 1.13 -11.76 -9.66
CA LYS A 106 1.53 -11.84 -8.25
C LYS A 106 2.46 -10.71 -7.82
N GLN A 107 3.39 -10.28 -8.68
CA GLN A 107 4.27 -9.15 -8.37
C GLN A 107 3.49 -7.84 -8.30
N LEU A 108 2.57 -7.60 -9.24
CA LEU A 108 1.68 -6.44 -9.24
C LEU A 108 0.82 -6.39 -7.98
N LEU A 109 0.23 -7.52 -7.60
CA LEU A 109 -0.60 -7.62 -6.40
C LEU A 109 0.20 -7.47 -5.10
N ARG A 110 1.44 -7.98 -5.03
CA ARG A 110 2.35 -7.72 -3.89
C ARG A 110 2.66 -6.24 -3.74
N GLN A 111 2.93 -5.55 -4.85
CA GLN A 111 3.21 -4.12 -4.86
C GLN A 111 2.05 -3.32 -4.25
N ARG A 112 0.80 -3.71 -4.55
CA ARG A 112 -0.41 -3.02 -4.04
C ARG A 112 -0.85 -3.48 -2.65
N ALA A 113 -0.37 -4.63 -2.17
CA ALA A 113 -0.92 -5.28 -0.99
C ALA A 113 -0.84 -4.46 0.29
N LEU A 114 0.22 -3.66 0.48
CA LEU A 114 0.37 -2.84 1.67
C LEU A 114 -0.85 -1.95 1.87
N LEU A 115 -1.21 -1.20 0.82
CA LEU A 115 -2.37 -0.33 0.78
C LEU A 115 -3.66 -1.15 0.98
N ALA A 116 -3.87 -2.20 0.19
CA ALA A 116 -5.07 -3.01 0.33
C ALA A 116 -5.27 -3.57 1.76
N LEU A 117 -4.21 -3.84 2.51
CA LEU A 117 -4.31 -4.44 3.85
C LEU A 117 -4.45 -3.42 4.99
N ILE A 118 -4.06 -2.16 4.79
CA ILE A 118 -4.24 -1.11 5.81
C ILE A 118 -5.44 -0.19 5.52
N ALA A 119 -6.11 -0.37 4.37
CA ALA A 119 -7.26 0.44 4.00
C ALA A 119 -8.36 0.43 5.07
N GLY A 120 -8.87 1.63 5.39
CA GLY A 120 -9.82 1.85 6.47
C GLY A 120 -9.17 2.19 7.82
N CYS A 121 -7.83 2.12 7.96
CA CYS A 121 -7.14 2.49 9.21
C CYS A 121 -7.41 3.92 9.69
N TRP A 122 -7.76 4.84 8.77
CA TRP A 122 -8.16 6.21 9.11
C TRP A 122 -9.44 6.30 9.96
N LEU A 123 -10.19 5.20 10.11
CA LEU A 123 -11.36 5.12 10.99
C LEU A 123 -11.06 4.56 12.38
N ASP A 124 -9.85 4.08 12.65
CA ASP A 124 -9.54 3.38 13.91
C ASP A 124 -9.75 4.29 15.15
N TYR A 125 -9.58 5.61 15.00
CA TYR A 125 -9.73 6.61 16.08
C TYR A 125 -10.76 7.72 15.76
N VAL A 126 -11.67 7.48 14.79
CA VAL A 126 -12.61 8.52 14.33
C VAL A 126 -13.69 8.85 15.37
N SER A 127 -14.13 7.84 16.12
CA SER A 127 -15.05 8.00 17.26
C SER A 127 -14.20 8.27 18.51
N GLN A 128 -14.36 9.47 19.05
CA GLN A 128 -13.68 9.93 20.26
C GLN A 128 -14.57 10.93 21.00
N PRO A 129 -14.36 11.16 22.31
CA PRO A 129 -15.25 12.02 23.11
C PRO A 129 -15.44 13.44 22.57
N ALA A 130 -14.45 13.95 21.83
CA ALA A 130 -14.51 15.29 21.22
C ALA A 130 -15.42 15.36 19.98
N THR A 131 -15.63 14.24 19.27
CA THR A 131 -16.36 14.20 18.00
C THR A 131 -17.71 13.49 18.11
N GLU A 132 -17.96 12.76 19.19
CA GLU A 132 -19.28 12.23 19.50
C GLU A 132 -20.17 13.31 20.17
N PRO A 133 -21.47 13.37 19.84
CA PRO A 133 -22.26 12.42 19.04
C PRO A 133 -22.55 12.87 17.59
N ALA A 134 -21.60 13.50 16.89
CA ALA A 134 -21.83 13.99 15.53
C ALA A 134 -22.36 12.88 14.59
N GLU A 135 -23.46 13.17 13.87
CA GLU A 135 -24.15 12.17 13.03
C GLU A 135 -23.23 11.54 11.98
N VAL A 136 -22.32 12.33 11.40
CA VAL A 136 -21.30 11.86 10.45
C VAL A 136 -20.34 10.87 11.09
N VAL A 137 -19.92 11.10 12.34
CA VAL A 137 -19.01 10.21 13.07
C VAL A 137 -19.70 8.89 13.39
N CYS A 138 -21.00 8.93 13.74
CA CYS A 138 -21.79 7.71 13.92
C CYS A 138 -21.89 6.88 12.63
N LEU A 139 -22.07 7.53 11.47
CA LEU A 139 -22.11 6.83 10.17
C LEU A 139 -20.74 6.20 9.85
N LEU A 140 -19.65 6.92 10.03
CA LEU A 140 -18.28 6.39 9.87
C LEU A 140 -18.00 5.25 10.85
N GLY A 141 -18.45 5.35 12.09
CA GLY A 141 -18.35 4.28 13.10
C GLY A 141 -19.11 3.01 12.68
N GLY A 142 -20.33 3.15 12.16
CA GLY A 142 -21.10 2.03 11.62
C GLY A 142 -20.44 1.37 10.41
N GLN A 143 -19.86 2.16 9.51
CA GLN A 143 -19.07 1.65 8.39
C GLN A 143 -17.79 0.95 8.88
N ASN A 144 -17.06 1.52 9.85
CA ASN A 144 -15.90 0.86 10.46
C ASN A 144 -16.28 -0.49 11.07
N PHE A 145 -17.39 -0.56 11.82
CA PHE A 145 -17.88 -1.81 12.38
C PHE A 145 -18.16 -2.87 11.30
N ALA A 146 -18.73 -2.47 10.16
CA ALA A 146 -18.91 -3.36 9.01
C ALA A 146 -17.56 -3.84 8.42
N LEU A 147 -16.59 -2.93 8.27
CA LEU A 147 -15.23 -3.27 7.80
C LEU A 147 -14.48 -4.22 8.73
N LYS A 148 -14.74 -4.14 10.04
CA LYS A 148 -14.21 -5.07 11.05
C LYS A 148 -15.02 -6.38 11.14
N GLY A 149 -16.01 -6.58 10.28
CA GLY A 149 -16.76 -7.82 10.15
C GLY A 149 -17.96 -7.96 11.08
N HIS A 150 -18.53 -6.85 11.56
CA HIS A 150 -19.66 -6.83 12.51
C HIS A 150 -19.39 -7.62 13.80
N GLY A 151 -18.16 -7.55 14.31
CA GLY A 151 -17.72 -8.29 15.49
C GLY A 151 -17.08 -9.64 15.17
N GLU A 152 -17.17 -10.11 13.92
CA GLU A 152 -16.58 -11.38 13.51
C GLU A 152 -15.30 -11.16 12.69
N ILE A 153 -14.14 -11.34 13.33
CA ILE A 153 -12.80 -11.05 12.75
C ILE A 153 -12.59 -11.80 11.43
N ALA A 154 -13.12 -13.02 11.32
CA ALA A 154 -13.08 -13.84 10.11
C ALA A 154 -13.72 -13.15 8.89
N ASN A 155 -14.65 -12.22 9.11
CA ASN A 155 -15.40 -11.49 8.10
C ASN A 155 -14.88 -10.06 7.89
N SER A 156 -13.87 -9.64 8.65
CA SER A 156 -13.22 -8.33 8.44
C SER A 156 -12.62 -8.22 7.03
N GLN A 157 -12.68 -7.03 6.45
CA GLN A 157 -12.11 -6.72 5.14
C GLN A 157 -10.64 -7.17 5.06
N GLN A 158 -9.84 -6.84 6.07
CA GLN A 158 -8.43 -7.19 6.11
C GLN A 158 -8.23 -8.71 6.07
N ARG A 159 -8.99 -9.48 6.86
CA ARG A 159 -8.89 -10.95 6.89
C ARG A 159 -9.33 -11.58 5.57
N LEU A 160 -10.38 -11.06 4.94
CA LEU A 160 -10.83 -11.50 3.62
C LEU A 160 -9.76 -11.24 2.55
N ARG A 161 -9.13 -10.07 2.56
CA ARG A 161 -8.02 -9.72 1.65
C ARG A 161 -6.81 -10.63 1.88
N TYR A 162 -6.42 -10.91 3.13
CA TYR A 162 -5.37 -11.89 3.43
C TYR A 162 -5.66 -13.28 2.87
N ARG A 163 -6.90 -13.78 3.05
CA ARG A 163 -7.33 -15.07 2.49
C ARG A 163 -7.25 -15.06 0.97
N GLN A 164 -7.64 -13.96 0.33
CA GLN A 164 -7.62 -13.84 -1.12
C GLN A 164 -6.18 -13.82 -1.67
N PHE A 165 -5.27 -13.08 -1.04
CA PHE A 165 -3.85 -13.14 -1.38
C PHE A 165 -3.28 -14.56 -1.22
N ALA A 166 -3.62 -15.25 -0.13
CA ALA A 166 -3.19 -16.63 0.10
C ALA A 166 -3.75 -17.60 -0.95
N ALA A 167 -5.02 -17.45 -1.34
CA ALA A 167 -5.65 -18.24 -2.41
C ALA A 167 -4.97 -18.03 -3.77
N MET A 168 -4.43 -16.83 -4.02
CA MET A 168 -3.61 -16.52 -5.20
C MET A 168 -2.13 -16.96 -5.06
N GLY A 169 -1.77 -17.66 -3.99
CA GLY A 169 -0.40 -18.10 -3.72
C GLY A 169 0.56 -16.97 -3.35
N ILE A 170 0.03 -15.84 -2.86
CA ILE A 170 0.81 -14.68 -2.42
C ILE A 170 0.87 -14.71 -0.90
N ALA A 171 2.02 -15.12 -0.36
CA ALA A 171 2.29 -15.01 1.06
C ALA A 171 2.65 -13.57 1.43
N ILE A 172 1.86 -12.98 2.33
CA ILE A 172 2.01 -11.61 2.81
C ILE A 172 2.13 -11.65 4.35
N PRO A 173 3.21 -11.12 4.93
CA PRO A 173 3.31 -10.98 6.37
C PRO A 173 2.25 -10.03 6.95
N GLU A 174 2.14 -9.99 8.28
CA GLU A 174 1.29 -9.00 8.93
C GLU A 174 1.80 -7.58 8.63
N VAL A 175 0.89 -6.63 8.39
CA VAL A 175 1.24 -5.27 7.93
C VAL A 175 2.13 -4.48 8.90
N TYR A 176 2.19 -4.87 10.17
CA TYR A 176 3.06 -4.26 11.18
C TYR A 176 4.38 -5.01 11.39
N THR A 177 4.64 -6.05 10.58
CA THR A 177 5.90 -6.79 10.64
C THR A 177 7.06 -5.93 10.17
N SER A 178 8.19 -5.97 10.89
CA SER A 178 9.43 -5.31 10.45
C SER A 178 9.85 -5.83 9.06
N GLY A 179 10.20 -4.91 8.16
CA GLY A 179 10.65 -5.26 6.81
C GLY A 179 9.51 -5.55 5.82
N ILE A 180 8.25 -5.25 6.15
CA ILE A 180 7.10 -5.53 5.28
C ILE A 180 7.21 -4.83 3.92
N THR A 181 7.68 -3.58 3.88
CA THR A 181 7.87 -2.80 2.65
C THR A 181 8.88 -3.45 1.72
N GLU A 182 9.98 -3.99 2.27
CA GLU A 182 11.01 -4.71 1.53
C GLU A 182 10.50 -6.08 1.08
N CYS A 183 9.76 -6.78 1.95
CA CYS A 183 9.17 -8.09 1.64
C CYS A 183 8.17 -8.01 0.48
N LEU A 184 7.35 -6.95 0.45
CA LEU A 184 6.38 -6.70 -0.61
C LEU A 184 7.02 -6.12 -1.87
N GLY A 185 8.24 -5.59 -1.76
CA GLY A 185 8.91 -4.88 -2.85
C GLY A 185 8.31 -3.50 -3.11
N SER A 186 7.61 -2.92 -2.13
CA SER A 186 6.86 -1.68 -2.29
C SER A 186 7.78 -0.53 -2.72
N VAL A 187 7.46 0.08 -3.86
CA VAL A 187 8.06 1.36 -4.30
C VAL A 187 7.69 2.52 -3.36
N GLU A 188 8.46 3.61 -3.44
CA GLU A 188 8.30 4.81 -2.60
C GLU A 188 6.88 5.39 -2.65
N LEU A 189 6.25 5.49 -3.84
CA LEU A 189 4.89 6.01 -3.98
C LEU A 189 3.88 5.24 -3.10
N THR A 190 3.95 3.91 -3.10
CA THR A 190 3.08 3.06 -2.27
C THR A 190 3.36 3.26 -0.78
N ALA A 191 4.64 3.37 -0.39
CA ALA A 191 5.01 3.62 1.00
C ALA A 191 4.58 5.00 1.49
N TRP A 192 4.69 6.04 0.65
CA TRP A 192 4.19 7.39 0.95
C TRP A 192 2.68 7.41 1.13
N GLN A 193 1.94 6.79 0.21
CA GLN A 193 0.49 6.71 0.33
C GLN A 193 0.07 5.94 1.59
N ALA A 194 0.76 4.84 1.90
CA ALA A 194 0.47 4.07 3.11
C ALA A 194 0.74 4.89 4.39
N SER A 195 1.83 5.66 4.38
CA SER A 195 2.17 6.56 5.48
C SER A 195 1.16 7.69 5.64
N PHE A 196 0.65 8.24 4.53
CA PHE A 196 -0.41 9.25 4.56
C PHE A 196 -1.69 8.74 5.22
N TRP A 197 -2.14 7.53 4.87
CA TRP A 197 -3.33 6.94 5.48
C TRP A 197 -3.16 6.71 6.99
N LEU A 198 -1.98 6.26 7.40
CA LEU A 198 -1.64 6.11 8.82
C LEU A 198 -1.46 7.44 9.55
N ALA A 199 -1.01 8.50 8.88
CA ALA A 199 -0.94 9.84 9.46
C ALA A 199 -2.34 10.39 9.70
N LEU A 200 -3.25 10.24 8.74
CA LEU A 200 -4.62 10.70 8.88
C LEU A 200 -5.35 9.99 10.03
N SER A 201 -5.04 8.71 10.29
CA SER A 201 -5.61 7.98 11.43
C SER A 201 -5.21 8.54 12.80
N ARG A 202 -4.17 9.38 12.88
CA ARG A 202 -3.72 10.02 14.13
C ARG A 202 -4.43 11.33 14.45
N LEU A 203 -4.95 12.00 13.43
CA LEU A 203 -5.57 13.31 13.56
C LEU A 203 -7.03 13.35 13.08
N PRO A 204 -7.85 12.30 13.28
CA PRO A 204 -9.16 12.22 12.65
C PRO A 204 -10.16 13.23 13.20
N ALA A 205 -9.99 13.69 14.44
CA ALA A 205 -10.81 14.76 15.04
C ALA A 205 -10.59 16.10 14.32
N SER A 206 -9.34 16.52 14.20
CA SER A 206 -8.98 17.80 13.56
C SER A 206 -9.12 17.74 12.03
N HIS A 207 -9.11 16.54 11.46
CA HIS A 207 -9.19 16.29 10.01
C HIS A 207 -10.42 15.47 9.60
N LEU A 208 -11.55 15.66 10.30
CA LEU A 208 -12.80 14.95 9.99
C LEU A 208 -13.26 15.15 8.54
N PRO A 209 -13.25 16.36 7.95
CA PRO A 209 -13.58 16.53 6.53
C PRO A 209 -12.72 15.69 5.59
N GLU A 210 -11.41 15.60 5.87
CA GLU A 210 -10.48 14.83 5.06
C GLU A 210 -10.67 13.33 5.24
N VAL A 211 -10.98 12.88 6.45
CA VAL A 211 -11.37 11.48 6.73
C VAL A 211 -12.62 11.11 5.93
N VAL A 212 -13.66 11.96 5.93
CA VAL A 212 -14.88 11.75 5.14
C VAL A 212 -14.57 11.67 3.65
N GLY A 213 -13.80 12.63 3.13
CA GLY A 213 -13.44 12.70 1.70
C GLY A 213 -12.61 11.49 1.26
N LEU A 214 -11.56 11.14 2.00
CA LEU A 214 -10.73 9.96 1.73
C LEU A 214 -11.56 8.67 1.79
N HIS A 215 -12.37 8.50 2.84
CA HIS A 215 -13.18 7.31 3.03
C HIS A 215 -14.15 7.13 1.85
N TYR A 216 -14.90 8.17 1.52
CA TYR A 216 -15.86 8.15 0.42
C TYR A 216 -15.17 7.85 -0.92
N ALA A 217 -14.08 8.54 -1.24
CA ALA A 217 -13.36 8.33 -2.49
C ALA A 217 -12.82 6.90 -2.60
N TYR A 218 -12.09 6.41 -1.60
CA TYR A 218 -11.47 5.08 -1.63
C TYR A 218 -12.50 3.97 -1.88
N TYR A 219 -13.60 3.96 -1.12
CA TYR A 219 -14.61 2.92 -1.24
C TYR A 219 -15.53 3.07 -2.46
N CYS A 220 -15.79 4.29 -2.93
CA CYS A 220 -16.48 4.48 -4.20
C CYS A 220 -15.65 3.97 -5.39
N LEU A 221 -14.34 4.23 -5.39
CA LEU A 221 -13.42 3.79 -6.43
C LEU A 221 -13.26 2.27 -6.45
N GLY A 222 -13.19 1.60 -5.29
CA GLY A 222 -13.24 0.13 -5.17
C GLY A 222 -12.10 -0.61 -5.89
N PHE A 223 -10.97 0.06 -6.11
CA PHE A 223 -9.87 -0.45 -6.94
C PHE A 223 -9.26 -1.75 -6.41
N ASP A 224 -9.01 -1.82 -5.09
CA ASP A 224 -8.40 -3.00 -4.47
C ASP A 224 -9.31 -4.22 -4.50
N ASP A 225 -10.60 -4.04 -4.23
CA ASP A 225 -11.56 -5.14 -4.28
C ASP A 225 -11.74 -5.65 -5.71
N ALA A 226 -11.73 -4.76 -6.71
CA ALA A 226 -11.73 -5.13 -8.12
C ALA A 226 -10.47 -5.92 -8.53
N LEU A 227 -9.27 -5.50 -8.10
CA LEU A 227 -8.02 -6.24 -8.35
C LEU A 227 -8.03 -7.64 -7.73
N LEU A 228 -8.60 -7.74 -6.54
CA LEU A 228 -8.67 -8.98 -5.76
C LEU A 228 -9.86 -9.87 -6.15
N GLY A 229 -10.81 -9.38 -6.95
CA GLY A 229 -12.05 -10.08 -7.29
C GLY A 229 -12.96 -10.27 -6.07
N LEU A 230 -12.98 -9.30 -5.15
CA LEU A 230 -13.80 -9.27 -3.96
C LEU A 230 -15.01 -8.33 -4.16
N PRO A 231 -16.14 -8.58 -3.50
CA PRO A 231 -17.25 -7.63 -3.48
C PRO A 231 -16.85 -6.35 -2.73
N ALA A 232 -17.53 -5.24 -3.05
CA ALA A 232 -17.37 -4.00 -2.31
C ALA A 232 -17.77 -4.22 -0.83
N PRO A 233 -16.91 -3.84 0.14
CA PRO A 233 -17.17 -4.09 1.55
C PRO A 233 -18.20 -3.13 2.17
N ILE A 234 -18.47 -2.00 1.51
CA ILE A 234 -19.49 -1.01 1.91
C ILE A 234 -20.42 -0.81 0.72
N ALA A 235 -21.73 -0.82 0.97
CA ALA A 235 -22.71 -0.60 -0.09
C ALA A 235 -22.71 0.86 -0.54
N GLN A 236 -22.91 1.10 -1.84
CA GLN A 236 -22.94 2.46 -2.41
C GLN A 236 -23.92 3.38 -1.69
N VAL A 237 -25.12 2.88 -1.35
CA VAL A 237 -26.13 3.64 -0.60
C VAL A 237 -25.63 4.14 0.76
N GLN A 238 -24.75 3.40 1.43
CA GLN A 238 -24.17 3.82 2.72
C GLN A 238 -23.15 4.95 2.52
N LEU A 239 -22.36 4.89 1.45
CA LEU A 239 -21.41 5.95 1.08
C LEU A 239 -22.15 7.22 0.66
N ASP A 240 -23.21 7.09 -0.15
CA ASP A 240 -24.06 8.21 -0.58
C ASP A 240 -24.76 8.85 0.62
N THR A 241 -25.22 8.04 1.58
CA THR A 241 -25.84 8.52 2.82
C THR A 241 -24.85 9.33 3.67
N LEU A 242 -23.61 8.84 3.81
CA LEU A 242 -22.54 9.56 4.50
C LEU A 242 -22.28 10.92 3.83
N MET A 243 -22.07 10.92 2.52
CA MET A 243 -21.73 12.13 1.78
C MET A 243 -22.87 13.16 1.80
N ALA A 244 -24.11 12.72 1.57
CA ALA A 244 -25.29 13.59 1.64
C ALA A 244 -25.49 14.17 3.05
N THR A 245 -25.24 13.38 4.09
CA THR A 245 -25.31 13.83 5.49
C THR A 245 -24.25 14.88 5.79
N PHE A 246 -23.00 14.64 5.38
CA PHE A 246 -21.90 15.58 5.57
C PHE A 246 -22.18 16.92 4.87
N LEU A 247 -22.56 16.89 3.59
CA LEU A 247 -22.86 18.11 2.80
C LEU A 247 -24.05 18.89 3.38
N ARG A 248 -25.10 18.19 3.84
CA ARG A 248 -26.23 18.82 4.53
C ARG A 248 -25.79 19.53 5.81
N HIS A 249 -24.87 18.94 6.58
CA HIS A 249 -24.33 19.60 7.77
C HIS A 249 -23.43 20.79 7.43
N CYS A 250 -22.66 20.73 6.34
CA CYS A 250 -21.92 21.89 5.85
C CYS A 250 -22.82 23.08 5.51
N GLN A 251 -24.08 22.86 5.14
CA GLN A 251 -25.04 23.94 4.90
C GLN A 251 -25.59 24.55 6.20
N GLN A 252 -25.43 23.88 7.33
CA GLN A 252 -25.99 24.24 8.64
C GLN A 252 -24.95 24.79 9.61
N ASP A 253 -23.67 24.53 9.36
CA ASP A 253 -22.52 24.90 10.18
C ASP A 253 -21.87 26.20 9.67
N GLU A 254 -21.52 27.13 10.56
CA GLU A 254 -20.83 28.39 10.20
C GLU A 254 -19.49 28.13 9.49
N GLN A 255 -18.80 27.04 9.83
CA GLN A 255 -17.55 26.60 9.19
C GLN A 255 -17.78 25.66 8.02
N GLY A 256 -19.03 25.38 7.66
CA GLY A 256 -19.37 24.32 6.73
C GLY A 256 -18.85 24.52 5.31
N ALA A 257 -18.73 25.77 4.82
CA ALA A 257 -18.09 26.04 3.52
C ALA A 257 -16.59 25.67 3.52
N VAL A 258 -15.90 25.85 4.65
CA VAL A 258 -14.50 25.45 4.81
C VAL A 258 -14.40 23.92 4.90
N SER A 259 -15.28 23.28 5.68
CA SER A 259 -15.37 21.82 5.79
C SER A 259 -15.65 21.15 4.44
N GLU A 260 -16.58 21.69 3.65
CA GLU A 260 -16.89 21.20 2.30
C GLU A 260 -15.65 21.28 1.40
N LYS A 261 -14.96 22.42 1.37
CA LYS A 261 -13.73 22.59 0.58
C LYS A 261 -12.63 21.61 0.98
N ARG A 262 -12.41 21.43 2.28
CA ARG A 262 -11.43 20.47 2.83
C ARG A 262 -11.75 19.03 2.41
N MET A 263 -13.02 18.65 2.53
CA MET A 263 -13.50 17.33 2.12
C MET A 263 -13.31 17.11 0.61
N LEU A 264 -13.69 18.07 -0.24
CA LEU A 264 -13.53 17.96 -1.70
C LEU A 264 -12.05 17.88 -2.10
N ASN A 265 -11.18 18.65 -1.45
CA ASN A 265 -9.73 18.56 -1.66
C ASN A 265 -9.19 17.17 -1.30
N ALA A 266 -9.65 16.56 -0.20
CA ALA A 266 -9.26 15.22 0.19
C ALA A 266 -9.77 14.16 -0.80
N VAL A 267 -10.97 14.31 -1.36
CA VAL A 267 -11.46 13.46 -2.46
C VAL A 267 -10.52 13.54 -3.67
N VAL A 268 -10.16 14.75 -4.09
CA VAL A 268 -9.24 14.95 -5.22
C VAL A 268 -7.88 14.32 -4.94
N ARG A 269 -7.31 14.51 -3.73
CA ARG A 269 -6.05 13.86 -3.33
C ARG A 269 -6.15 12.33 -3.39
N ALA A 270 -7.22 11.76 -2.86
CA ALA A 270 -7.43 10.32 -2.84
C ALA A 270 -7.51 9.76 -4.27
N VAL A 271 -8.29 10.41 -5.14
CA VAL A 271 -8.39 10.03 -6.56
C VAL A 271 -7.05 10.12 -7.27
N ASP A 272 -6.30 11.22 -7.07
CA ASP A 272 -4.98 11.41 -7.66
C ASP A 272 -3.99 10.30 -7.26
N LEU A 273 -3.91 9.99 -5.97
CA LEU A 273 -3.03 8.93 -5.45
C LEU A 273 -3.41 7.53 -5.99
N GLU A 274 -4.70 7.24 -6.13
CA GLU A 274 -5.19 5.99 -6.72
C GLU A 274 -4.89 5.90 -8.22
N LEU A 275 -5.04 7.02 -8.95
CA LEU A 275 -4.67 7.09 -10.37
C LEU A 275 -3.15 6.97 -10.57
N ALA A 276 -2.34 7.60 -9.72
CA ALA A 276 -0.88 7.51 -9.77
C ALA A 276 -0.41 6.08 -9.45
N ASN A 277 -0.97 5.44 -8.42
CA ASN A 277 -0.59 4.06 -8.08
C ASN A 277 -1.00 3.07 -9.16
N SER A 278 -2.21 3.20 -9.73
CA SER A 278 -2.64 2.32 -10.81
C SER A 278 -1.82 2.52 -12.10
N GLU A 279 -1.37 3.75 -12.39
CA GLU A 279 -0.41 4.01 -13.48
C GLU A 279 0.96 3.38 -13.20
N MET A 280 1.47 3.50 -11.97
CA MET A 280 2.71 2.83 -11.56
C MET A 280 2.61 1.31 -11.72
N LEU A 281 1.47 0.70 -11.40
CA LEU A 281 1.26 -0.74 -11.64
C LEU A 281 1.27 -1.10 -13.13
N LEU A 282 0.70 -0.25 -14.01
CA LEU A 282 0.77 -0.47 -15.46
C LEU A 282 2.20 -0.32 -16.01
N ALA A 283 2.97 0.64 -15.49
CA ALA A 283 4.38 0.79 -15.82
C ALA A 283 5.17 -0.45 -15.38
N LEU A 284 4.93 -0.95 -14.16
CA LEU A 284 5.53 -2.18 -13.66
C LEU A 284 5.14 -3.41 -14.50
N GLN A 285 3.88 -3.53 -14.92
CA GLN A 285 3.42 -4.59 -15.82
C GLN A 285 4.17 -4.54 -17.16
N SER A 286 4.35 -3.35 -17.72
CA SER A 286 5.07 -3.16 -18.98
C SER A 286 6.55 -3.52 -18.85
N GLN A 287 7.19 -3.15 -17.75
CA GLN A 287 8.56 -3.54 -17.43
C GLN A 287 8.69 -5.06 -17.24
N LEU A 288 7.75 -5.68 -16.54
CA LEU A 288 7.67 -7.14 -16.34
C LEU A 288 7.61 -7.89 -17.67
N ALA A 289 6.76 -7.43 -18.59
CA ALA A 289 6.58 -8.03 -19.91
C ALA A 289 7.83 -7.95 -20.80
N GLN A 290 8.69 -6.96 -20.59
CA GLN A 290 9.93 -6.75 -21.35
C GLN A 290 11.14 -7.53 -20.80
N ARG A 291 11.01 -8.21 -19.65
CA ARG A 291 12.12 -8.94 -19.02
C ARG A 291 12.61 -10.11 -19.88
N THR A 292 13.90 -10.13 -20.15
CA THR A 292 14.60 -11.26 -20.76
C THR A 292 14.65 -12.46 -19.79
N PRO A 293 14.97 -13.68 -20.27
CA PRO A 293 15.25 -14.81 -19.39
C PRO A 293 16.34 -14.52 -18.35
N ASP A 294 17.33 -13.71 -18.74
CA ASP A 294 18.44 -13.30 -17.89
C ASP A 294 17.94 -12.40 -16.75
N ASP A 295 17.05 -11.44 -17.04
CA ASP A 295 16.43 -10.58 -16.03
C ASP A 295 15.60 -11.39 -15.02
N ARG A 296 14.91 -12.44 -15.49
CA ARG A 296 14.14 -13.35 -14.61
C ARG A 296 15.05 -14.16 -13.71
N MET A 297 16.16 -14.64 -14.25
CA MET A 297 17.18 -15.37 -13.50
C MET A 297 17.87 -14.47 -12.46
N ALA A 298 18.20 -13.24 -12.87
CA ALA A 298 18.72 -12.17 -12.03
C ALA A 298 17.81 -11.89 -10.82
N GLU A 299 16.51 -11.74 -11.06
CA GLU A 299 15.51 -11.52 -10.01
C GLU A 299 15.46 -12.68 -9.01
N ILE A 300 15.45 -13.92 -9.52
CA ILE A 300 15.46 -15.12 -8.68
C ILE A 300 16.70 -15.12 -7.80
N VAL A 301 17.88 -14.87 -8.36
CA VAL A 301 19.13 -14.79 -7.61
C VAL A 301 19.04 -13.72 -6.54
N ARG A 302 18.69 -12.48 -6.90
CA ARG A 302 18.65 -11.34 -5.98
C ARG A 302 17.76 -11.61 -4.78
N ARG A 303 16.64 -12.31 -4.99
CA ARG A 303 15.71 -12.69 -3.92
C ARG A 303 16.25 -13.77 -2.97
N HIS A 304 17.05 -14.70 -3.47
CA HIS A 304 17.56 -15.83 -2.66
C HIS A 304 18.98 -15.58 -2.13
N LEU A 305 19.72 -14.65 -2.72
CA LEU A 305 21.11 -14.36 -2.36
C LEU A 305 21.25 -13.93 -0.87
N PRO A 306 20.39 -13.06 -0.31
CA PRO A 306 20.44 -12.74 1.13
C PRO A 306 20.15 -13.96 2.03
N LEU A 307 19.40 -14.94 1.52
CA LEU A 307 19.02 -16.16 2.25
C LEU A 307 20.05 -17.28 2.10
N ALA A 308 21.00 -17.16 1.16
CA ALA A 308 22.02 -18.16 0.88
C ALA A 308 22.97 -18.37 2.10
N GLY A 309 23.17 -17.31 2.90
CA GLY A 309 23.83 -17.37 4.20
C GLY A 309 25.16 -18.15 4.23
N LYS A 310 25.46 -18.77 5.38
CA LYS A 310 26.70 -19.56 5.58
C LYS A 310 26.71 -20.91 4.84
N HIS A 311 25.57 -21.34 4.28
CA HIS A 311 25.42 -22.64 3.64
C HIS A 311 26.16 -22.73 2.29
N HIS A 312 26.40 -21.59 1.65
CA HIS A 312 27.12 -21.51 0.37
C HIS A 312 28.55 -20.97 0.49
N LYS A 313 29.15 -20.97 1.69
CA LYS A 313 30.55 -20.50 1.93
C LYS A 313 31.60 -21.12 1.01
N ARG A 314 31.40 -22.39 0.61
CA ARG A 314 32.33 -23.14 -0.24
C ARG A 314 32.10 -22.91 -1.74
N ILE A 315 31.02 -22.22 -2.12
CA ILE A 315 30.71 -21.92 -3.51
C ILE A 315 31.36 -20.59 -3.87
N ARG A 316 32.31 -20.66 -4.81
CA ARG A 316 33.08 -19.50 -5.27
C ARG A 316 32.69 -19.11 -6.68
N LEU A 317 32.42 -17.83 -6.86
CA LEU A 317 32.30 -17.19 -8.17
C LEU A 317 33.55 -16.34 -8.34
N GLU A 318 34.40 -16.76 -9.27
CA GLU A 318 35.73 -16.17 -9.47
C GLU A 318 36.56 -16.16 -8.18
N LYS A 319 36.97 -14.99 -7.69
CA LYS A 319 37.78 -14.82 -6.47
C LYS A 319 36.94 -14.66 -5.19
N CYS A 320 35.62 -14.55 -5.30
CA CYS A 320 34.74 -14.23 -4.18
C CYS A 320 33.83 -15.41 -3.79
N SER A 321 33.64 -15.62 -2.49
CA SER A 321 32.63 -16.55 -1.99
C SER A 321 31.25 -15.92 -2.07
N LEU A 322 30.23 -16.69 -2.44
CA LEU A 322 28.82 -16.26 -2.41
C LEU A 322 28.38 -15.75 -1.03
N ALA A 323 29.05 -16.20 0.04
CA ALA A 323 28.76 -15.77 1.41
C ALA A 323 29.51 -14.50 1.86
N GLU A 324 30.55 -14.07 1.12
CA GLU A 324 31.50 -13.03 1.57
C GLU A 324 31.38 -11.72 0.78
N CYS A 325 30.77 -11.72 -0.41
CA CYS A 325 30.67 -10.51 -1.23
C CYS A 325 29.29 -10.29 -1.87
N PRO A 326 28.19 -10.19 -1.10
CA PRO A 326 26.88 -9.84 -1.66
C PRO A 326 26.86 -8.44 -2.31
N GLU A 327 27.67 -7.50 -1.81
CA GLU A 327 27.74 -6.12 -2.34
C GLU A 327 28.52 -6.00 -3.65
N GLN A 328 29.62 -6.75 -3.84
CA GLN A 328 30.35 -6.76 -5.12
C GLN A 328 29.58 -7.52 -6.22
N LEU A 329 28.60 -8.34 -5.81
CA LEU A 329 27.70 -9.10 -6.67
C LEU A 329 26.34 -8.41 -6.83
N SER A 330 26.18 -7.15 -6.38
CA SER A 330 24.94 -6.40 -6.49
C SER A 330 24.59 -6.07 -7.95
N ASP A 331 25.61 -5.92 -8.81
CA ASP A 331 25.43 -5.87 -10.24
C ASP A 331 25.02 -7.26 -10.75
N THR A 332 23.73 -7.38 -11.04
CA THR A 332 23.13 -8.67 -11.35
C THR A 332 23.61 -9.21 -12.70
N GLU A 333 24.00 -8.34 -13.63
CA GLU A 333 24.53 -8.77 -14.93
C GLU A 333 25.93 -9.39 -14.77
N THR A 334 26.79 -8.72 -14.01
CA THR A 334 28.13 -9.23 -13.68
C THR A 334 28.04 -10.53 -12.86
N PHE A 335 27.12 -10.62 -11.90
CA PHE A 335 26.88 -11.86 -11.16
C PHE A 335 26.46 -13.01 -12.08
N LEU A 336 25.48 -12.78 -12.97
CA LEU A 336 25.00 -13.84 -13.86
C LEU A 336 26.08 -14.27 -14.86
N ARG A 337 26.90 -13.34 -15.33
CA ARG A 337 28.06 -13.64 -16.19
C ARG A 337 29.08 -14.51 -15.46
N ALA A 338 29.44 -14.15 -14.23
CA ALA A 338 30.34 -14.93 -13.38
C ALA A 338 29.76 -16.31 -13.02
N LEU A 339 28.46 -16.39 -12.75
CA LEU A 339 27.75 -17.64 -12.46
C LEU A 339 27.76 -18.59 -13.67
N ARG A 340 27.48 -18.08 -14.87
CA ARG A 340 27.54 -18.86 -16.12
C ARG A 340 28.95 -19.34 -16.45
N ALA A 341 29.96 -18.50 -16.23
CA ALA A 341 31.36 -18.85 -16.43
C ALA A 341 31.90 -19.86 -15.38
N SER A 342 31.15 -20.07 -14.28
CA SER A 342 31.58 -20.91 -13.19
C SER A 342 31.61 -22.41 -13.56
N PRO A 343 32.43 -23.21 -12.87
CA PRO A 343 32.45 -24.67 -13.06
C PRO A 343 31.09 -25.34 -12.80
N TYR A 344 30.20 -24.70 -12.04
CA TYR A 344 28.89 -25.24 -11.67
C TYR A 344 27.90 -25.28 -12.85
N PHE A 345 28.11 -24.42 -13.86
CA PHE A 345 27.30 -24.35 -15.09
C PHE A 345 27.95 -25.03 -16.30
N ARG A 346 29.15 -25.61 -16.16
CA ARG A 346 29.73 -26.44 -17.23
C ARG A 346 28.89 -27.71 -17.41
N GLN A 347 28.55 -28.02 -18.66
CA GLN A 347 27.87 -29.26 -19.02
C GLN A 347 28.74 -30.47 -18.64
N LEU A 348 28.14 -31.42 -17.94
CA LEU A 348 28.75 -32.71 -17.66
C LEU A 348 28.47 -33.66 -18.85
N PRO A 349 29.19 -34.81 -18.95
CA PRO A 349 28.93 -35.82 -19.98
C PRO A 349 27.48 -36.35 -20.01
N SER A 350 26.73 -36.16 -18.91
CA SER A 350 25.30 -36.48 -18.80
C SER A 350 24.36 -35.44 -19.43
N GLY A 351 24.87 -34.39 -20.07
CA GLY A 351 24.08 -33.28 -20.64
C GLY A 351 23.68 -32.20 -19.63
N GLU A 352 23.48 -32.56 -18.35
CA GLU A 352 23.15 -31.61 -17.27
C GLU A 352 24.39 -30.96 -16.63
N CYS A 353 24.29 -29.72 -16.15
CA CYS A 353 25.32 -29.09 -15.31
C CYS A 353 25.14 -29.41 -13.81
N SER A 354 26.17 -29.16 -13.00
CA SER A 354 26.13 -29.44 -11.55
C SER A 354 25.03 -28.65 -10.83
N PHE A 355 24.76 -27.41 -11.28
CA PHE A 355 23.68 -26.60 -10.75
C PHE A 355 22.30 -27.18 -11.08
N GLN A 356 22.06 -27.62 -12.32
CA GLN A 356 20.82 -28.28 -12.73
C GLN A 356 20.53 -29.54 -11.90
N LYS A 357 21.58 -30.33 -11.61
CA LYS A 357 21.48 -31.50 -10.70
C LYS A 357 21.09 -31.11 -9.28
N ALA A 358 21.59 -29.99 -8.77
CA ALA A 358 21.26 -29.53 -7.41
C ALA A 358 19.79 -29.11 -7.27
N ILE A 359 19.18 -28.53 -8.31
CA ILE A 359 17.81 -27.98 -8.26
C ILE A 359 16.72 -28.99 -8.71
N ARG A 360 17.09 -30.12 -9.28
CA ARG A 360 16.13 -31.17 -9.70
C ARG A 360 15.62 -31.99 -8.52
N PHE A 361 14.60 -32.80 -8.74
CA PHE A 361 14.08 -33.74 -7.73
C PHE A 361 15.19 -34.64 -7.17
N GLY A 362 15.36 -34.64 -5.83
CA GLY A 362 16.42 -35.36 -5.14
C GLY A 362 17.77 -34.64 -5.04
N GLY A 363 17.89 -33.41 -5.58
CA GLY A 363 19.08 -32.57 -5.43
C GLY A 363 19.11 -31.79 -4.11
N SER A 364 20.29 -31.31 -3.71
CA SER A 364 20.50 -30.59 -2.44
C SER A 364 19.77 -29.25 -2.32
N MET A 365 19.34 -28.67 -3.45
CA MET A 365 18.58 -27.42 -3.55
C MET A 365 17.15 -27.67 -4.04
N PHE A 366 16.69 -28.92 -4.04
CA PHE A 366 15.33 -29.26 -4.40
C PHE A 366 14.33 -28.59 -3.46
N GLY A 367 13.29 -27.95 -4.02
CA GLY A 367 12.26 -27.23 -3.26
C GLY A 367 12.57 -25.75 -3.00
N ILE A 368 13.81 -25.28 -3.23
CA ILE A 368 14.15 -23.85 -3.13
C ILE A 368 13.54 -23.07 -4.30
N PHE A 369 13.60 -23.63 -5.50
CA PHE A 369 12.98 -23.05 -6.69
C PHE A 369 11.68 -23.77 -7.04
N SER A 370 10.58 -23.03 -7.23
CA SER A 370 9.33 -23.60 -7.72
C SER A 370 9.50 -24.21 -9.12
N PRO A 371 8.65 -25.15 -9.56
CA PRO A 371 8.74 -25.76 -10.89
C PRO A 371 8.86 -24.74 -12.04
N LYS A 372 8.05 -23.67 -12.00
CA LYS A 372 8.12 -22.56 -12.97
C LYS A 372 9.45 -21.79 -12.89
N LYS A 373 9.94 -21.50 -11.68
CA LYS A 373 11.23 -20.82 -11.46
C LYS A 373 12.44 -21.64 -11.89
N ARG A 374 12.30 -22.97 -12.09
CA ARG A 374 13.35 -23.85 -12.61
C ARG A 374 13.45 -23.83 -14.13
N GLN A 375 12.37 -23.52 -14.86
CA GLN A 375 12.36 -23.52 -16.33
C GLN A 375 13.45 -22.63 -16.94
N PRO A 376 13.69 -21.38 -16.48
CA PRO A 376 14.78 -20.56 -17.02
C PRO A 376 16.17 -21.17 -16.86
N TRP A 377 16.38 -22.01 -15.84
CA TRP A 377 17.66 -22.69 -15.58
C TRP A 377 17.84 -24.00 -16.37
N LEU A 378 16.74 -24.55 -16.90
CA LEU A 378 16.70 -25.83 -17.61
C LEU A 378 16.54 -25.68 -19.14
N ALA A 379 16.14 -24.50 -19.60
CA ALA A 379 15.92 -24.19 -21.02
C ALA A 379 17.16 -23.63 -21.73
N GLY A 380 18.32 -23.61 -21.06
CA GLY A 380 19.60 -23.11 -21.58
C GLY A 380 20.63 -24.21 -21.77
#